data_AF-A0AAD8H5Y4-F1
#
_entry.id   AF-A0AAD8H5Y4-F1
#
_cell.length_a   1.000
_cell.length_b   1.000
_cell.length_c   1.000
_cell.angle_alpha   90.00
_cell.angle_beta   90.00
_cell.angle_gamma   90.00
#
_symmetry.space_group_name_H-M   'P 1'
#
loop_
_entity.id
_entity.type
_entity.pdbx_description
1 polymer ?
#
loop_
_entity_poly.entity_id
_entity_poly.type
_entity_poly.pdbx_seq_one_letter_code
_entity_poly.pdbx_strand_id
1 'polypeptide(L)'
;MNKNAGEQSRCFSITGNLRKLLKPEVVCEEEALVSITTSICSSIVLAVQEIWLTNTVFLKENNEKVNCLNSALLTKSISNLNRSSELMDTFEIIVSSTTCSETIAALKLKIDESLGSQPESWHAQKSFELKGIDDVTLKYNFQIVHARNFKNYHEKNYRRSELVSNLRKQVPSFAVS
;
A
#
# COMPACT_ATOMS: atom_id res chain seq x y z
N MET A 1 -23.69 26.38 13.31
CA MET A 1 -23.08 26.77 14.59
C MET A 1 -22.79 25.50 15.39
N ASN A 2 -21.53 25.34 15.83
CA ASN A 2 -21.01 24.59 17.01
C ASN A 2 -21.62 23.22 17.41
N LYS A 3 -20.91 22.25 17.98
CA LYS A 3 -19.49 21.86 18.18
C LYS A 3 -19.58 20.59 19.04
N ASN A 4 -18.84 19.54 18.67
CA ASN A 4 -18.08 18.60 19.49
C ASN A 4 -18.66 17.92 20.76
N ALA A 5 -18.60 16.57 20.67
CA ALA A 5 -17.79 15.66 21.49
C ALA A 5 -18.22 15.31 22.93
N GLY A 6 -18.27 13.99 23.16
CA GLY A 6 -18.32 13.39 24.49
C GLY A 6 -18.48 11.88 24.44
N GLU A 7 -17.57 11.15 23.80
CA GLU A 7 -17.53 9.68 23.92
C GLU A 7 -16.42 9.27 24.89
N GLN A 8 -16.86 8.89 26.09
CA GLN A 8 -16.06 8.45 27.23
C GLN A 8 -15.20 7.23 26.89
N SER A 9 -13.89 7.36 27.11
CA SER A 9 -12.98 6.23 27.21
C SER A 9 -13.41 5.30 28.36
N ARG A 10 -13.86 4.09 28.04
CA ARG A 10 -13.98 3.00 29.02
C ARG A 10 -12.63 2.30 29.16
N CYS A 11 -11.90 2.61 30.23
CA CYS A 11 -10.83 1.75 30.70
C CYS A 11 -11.44 0.46 31.28
N PHE A 12 -11.30 -0.66 30.59
CA PHE A 12 -11.58 -1.97 31.18
C PHE A 12 -10.38 -2.42 32.00
N SER A 13 -10.54 -2.43 33.32
CA SER A 13 -9.57 -3.03 34.24
C SER A 13 -9.77 -4.55 34.24
N ILE A 14 -8.79 -5.31 33.75
CA ILE A 14 -8.81 -6.77 33.83
C ILE A 14 -8.08 -7.19 35.11
N THR A 15 -8.78 -7.18 36.24
CA THR A 15 -8.40 -7.95 37.42
C THR A 15 -8.86 -9.39 37.20
N GLY A 16 -7.94 -10.27 36.76
CA GLY A 16 -8.25 -11.68 36.46
C GLY A 16 -7.04 -12.60 36.65
N ASN A 17 -7.23 -13.63 37.46
CA ASN A 17 -6.25 -14.61 37.94
C ASN A 17 -5.42 -15.29 36.82
N LEU A 18 -4.09 -15.14 36.83
CA LEU A 18 -3.13 -15.52 35.79
C LEU A 18 -2.73 -17.02 35.72
N ARG A 19 -3.60 -17.98 36.07
CA ARG A 19 -3.20 -19.41 36.18
C ARG A 19 -3.99 -20.46 35.39
N LYS A 20 -4.86 -20.09 34.44
CA LYS A 20 -5.69 -21.11 33.74
C LYS A 20 -5.78 -21.05 32.20
N LEU A 21 -4.89 -20.34 31.52
CA LEU A 21 -4.89 -20.34 30.05
C LEU A 21 -3.51 -20.75 29.49
N LEU A 22 -3.19 -22.03 29.68
CA LEU A 22 -2.17 -22.73 28.91
C LEU A 22 -2.86 -23.81 28.08
N LYS A 23 -3.33 -23.39 26.91
CA LYS A 23 -3.32 -24.19 25.70
C LYS A 23 -2.74 -23.29 24.61
N PRO A 24 -1.50 -23.51 24.13
CA PRO A 24 -1.08 -22.91 22.89
C PRO A 24 -1.76 -23.70 21.77
N GLU A 25 -2.97 -23.29 21.42
CA GLU A 25 -3.54 -23.65 20.13
C GLU A 25 -2.83 -22.74 19.12
N VAL A 26 -1.78 -23.28 18.49
CA VAL A 26 -1.02 -22.61 17.44
C VAL A 26 -1.93 -22.53 16.21
N VAL A 27 -2.56 -21.38 16.02
CA VAL A 27 -3.23 -21.03 14.77
C VAL A 27 -2.46 -19.86 14.17
N CYS A 28 -1.48 -20.14 13.32
CA CYS A 28 -0.92 -19.15 12.40
C CYS A 28 -1.54 -19.42 11.04
N GLU A 29 -2.79 -19.01 10.83
CA GLU A 29 -3.48 -19.16 9.54
C GLU A 29 -3.31 -17.96 8.59
N GLU A 30 -2.58 -16.91 8.97
CA GLU A 30 -2.24 -15.83 8.03
C GLU A 30 -0.82 -15.33 8.29
N GLU A 31 0.04 -15.42 7.28
CA GLU A 31 1.35 -14.76 7.25
C GLU A 31 1.13 -13.24 7.33
N ALA A 32 1.45 -12.63 8.47
CA ALA A 32 1.31 -11.19 8.65
C ALA A 32 2.55 -10.47 8.12
N LEU A 33 2.38 -9.58 7.13
CA LEU A 33 3.46 -8.68 6.69
C LEU A 33 3.58 -7.48 7.65
N VAL A 34 4.80 -7.28 8.15
CA VAL A 34 5.15 -6.24 9.12
C VAL A 34 6.37 -5.49 8.60
N SER A 35 6.32 -4.16 8.57
CA SER A 35 7.53 -3.36 8.40
C SER A 35 8.08 -2.93 9.76
N ILE A 36 9.38 -3.15 9.94
CA ILE A 36 10.11 -2.75 11.14
C ILE A 36 11.12 -1.69 10.73
N THR A 37 11.02 -0.50 11.32
CA THR A 37 11.98 0.58 11.08
C THR A 37 13.17 0.42 12.02
N THR A 38 14.36 0.23 11.44
CA THR A 38 15.61 0.19 12.21
C THR A 38 16.06 1.60 12.59
N SER A 39 16.99 1.73 13.55
CA SER A 39 17.42 3.06 14.06
C SER A 39 18.08 3.95 13.01
N ILE A 40 18.37 3.41 11.83
CA ILE A 40 18.97 4.11 10.69
C ILE A 40 17.93 4.15 9.57
N CYS A 41 16.80 4.82 9.80
CA CYS A 41 15.74 5.24 8.84
C CYS A 41 15.23 4.27 7.74
N SER A 42 15.77 3.07 7.61
CA SER A 42 15.46 2.07 6.60
C SER A 42 14.44 1.12 7.19
N SER A 43 13.22 1.19 6.67
CA SER A 43 12.15 0.24 6.93
C SER A 43 12.43 -1.06 6.18
N ILE A 44 12.53 -2.17 6.92
CA ILE A 44 12.63 -3.51 6.33
C ILE A 44 11.26 -4.16 6.42
N VAL A 45 10.78 -4.72 5.31
CA VAL A 45 9.55 -5.51 5.28
C VAL A 45 9.89 -6.96 5.62
N LEU A 46 9.14 -7.51 6.57
CA LEU A 46 9.33 -8.84 7.13
C LEU A 46 7.98 -9.56 7.23
N ALA A 47 7.93 -10.83 6.86
CA ALA A 47 6.77 -11.67 7.11
C ALA A 47 6.90 -12.37 8.47
N VAL A 48 5.84 -12.39 9.26
CA VAL A 48 5.81 -13.13 10.53
C VAL A 48 5.57 -14.60 10.24
N GLN A 49 6.50 -15.46 10.66
CA GLN A 49 6.39 -16.91 10.52
C GLN A 49 5.89 -17.56 11.81
N GLU A 50 6.55 -17.26 12.94
CA GLU A 50 6.23 -17.84 14.25
C GLU A 50 6.35 -16.78 15.34
N ILE A 51 5.46 -16.84 16.33
CA ILE A 51 5.51 -15.99 17.52
C ILE A 51 5.64 -16.88 18.74
N TRP A 52 6.70 -16.67 19.51
CA TRP A 52 6.92 -17.30 20.80
C TRP A 52 6.80 -16.26 21.92
N LEU A 53 6.78 -16.73 23.16
CA LEU A 53 6.62 -15.84 24.32
C LEU A 53 7.71 -14.77 24.40
N THR A 54 8.96 -15.13 24.09
CA THR A 54 10.14 -14.27 24.25
C THR A 54 10.73 -13.79 22.94
N ASN A 55 10.40 -14.43 21.82
CA ASN A 55 10.96 -14.11 20.52
C ASN A 55 9.92 -14.27 19.41
N THR A 56 10.19 -13.66 18.27
CA THR A 56 9.39 -13.75 17.05
C THR A 56 10.33 -14.06 15.89
N VAL A 57 9.96 -15.05 15.08
CA VAL A 57 10.69 -15.44 13.89
C VAL A 57 10.05 -14.76 12.68
N PHE A 58 10.86 -13.95 12.01
CA PHE A 58 10.51 -13.26 10.79
C PHE A 58 11.18 -13.89 9.58
N LEU A 59 10.58 -13.72 8.42
CA LEU A 59 11.14 -14.08 7.12
C LEU A 59 11.38 -12.82 6.30
N LYS A 60 12.58 -12.67 5.74
CA LYS A 60 12.91 -11.63 4.75
C LYS A 60 12.50 -12.07 3.35
N GLU A 61 12.51 -11.14 2.39
CA GLU A 61 12.25 -11.41 0.97
C GLU A 61 13.19 -12.47 0.35
N ASN A 62 14.41 -12.61 0.88
CA ASN A 62 15.39 -13.63 0.46
C ASN A 62 15.18 -15.01 1.14
N ASN A 63 14.03 -15.24 1.78
CA ASN A 63 13.73 -16.41 2.60
C ASN A 63 14.70 -16.63 3.78
N GLU A 64 15.46 -15.62 4.18
CA GLU A 64 16.30 -15.66 5.37
C GLU A 64 15.44 -15.49 6.61
N LYS A 65 15.63 -16.38 7.59
CA LYS A 65 14.96 -16.30 8.88
C LYS A 65 15.69 -15.35 9.83
N VAL A 66 14.95 -14.41 10.41
CA VAL A 66 15.45 -13.47 11.41
C VAL A 66 14.74 -13.72 12.73
N ASN A 67 15.49 -14.13 13.75
CA ASN A 67 14.94 -14.28 15.09
C ASN A 67 15.14 -12.97 15.87
N CYS A 68 14.04 -12.38 16.37
CA CYS A 68 14.06 -11.15 17.14
C CYS A 68 13.42 -11.36 18.51
N LEU A 69 14.07 -10.87 19.57
CA LEU A 69 13.47 -10.86 20.89
C LEU A 69 12.29 -9.88 20.94
N ASN A 70 11.21 -10.27 21.61
CA ASN A 70 10.04 -9.41 21.79
C ASN A 70 10.42 -8.12 22.53
N SER A 71 11.39 -8.18 23.45
CA SER A 71 11.92 -7.00 24.15
C SER A 71 12.60 -6.00 23.21
N ALA A 72 13.28 -6.46 22.16
CA ALA A 72 13.91 -5.58 21.18
C ALA A 72 12.87 -4.90 20.28
N LEU A 73 11.79 -5.61 19.95
CA LEU A 73 10.68 -5.09 19.15
C LEU A 73 9.93 -3.95 19.84
N LEU A 74 9.88 -3.92 21.18
CA LEU A 74 9.24 -2.83 21.94
C LEU A 74 9.84 -1.44 21.66
N THR A 75 11.10 -1.39 21.25
CA THR A 75 11.81 -0.13 20.97
C THR A 75 11.76 0.29 19.50
N LYS A 76 11.13 -0.53 18.64
CA LYS A 76 11.04 -0.29 17.20
C LYS A 76 9.63 0.15 16.84
N SER A 77 9.54 0.98 15.80
CA SER A 77 8.26 1.21 15.15
C SER A 77 7.88 -0.05 14.39
N ILE A 78 6.69 -0.58 14.68
CA ILE A 78 6.13 -1.77 14.05
C ILE A 78 4.87 -1.35 13.30
N SER A 79 4.90 -1.43 11.98
CA SER A 79 3.76 -1.13 11.13
C SER A 79 3.24 -2.43 10.52
N ASN A 80 1.96 -2.75 10.77
CA ASN A 80 1.33 -3.91 10.18
C ASN A 80 0.80 -3.55 8.78
N LEU A 81 1.49 -4.03 7.75
CA LEU A 81 1.12 -3.77 6.36
C LEU A 81 -0.10 -4.58 5.94
N ASN A 82 -0.33 -5.74 6.56
CA ASN A 82 -1.56 -6.52 6.31
C ASN A 82 -2.84 -5.78 6.78
N ARG A 83 -2.69 -4.88 7.76
CA ARG A 83 -3.79 -4.05 8.30
C ARG A 83 -3.82 -2.62 7.77
N SER A 84 -2.91 -2.25 6.86
CA SER A 84 -3.01 -0.94 6.21
C SER A 84 -4.20 -0.92 5.26
N SER A 85 -4.91 0.20 5.23
CA SER A 85 -6.05 0.45 4.34
C SER A 85 -5.63 0.49 2.87
N GLU A 86 -6.54 0.95 2.02
CA GLU A 86 -6.43 1.12 0.57
C GLU A 86 -5.00 1.38 0.06
N LEU A 87 -4.57 0.54 -0.88
CA LEU A 87 -3.29 0.67 -1.54
C LEU A 87 -3.41 1.75 -2.62
N MET A 88 -2.61 2.81 -2.51
CA MET A 88 -2.51 3.85 -3.53
C MET A 88 -1.25 3.65 -4.36
N ASP A 89 -1.36 3.81 -5.67
CA ASP A 89 -0.22 3.90 -6.57
C ASP A 89 -0.17 5.29 -7.20
N THR A 90 1.04 5.80 -7.36
CA THR A 90 1.30 7.12 -7.95
C THR A 90 2.33 6.96 -9.05
N PHE A 91 2.09 7.62 -10.18
CA PHE A 91 3.00 7.61 -11.31
C PHE A 91 3.00 8.93 -12.06
N GLU A 92 4.13 9.20 -12.69
CA GLU A 92 4.35 10.42 -13.45
C GLU A 92 4.16 10.11 -14.93
N ILE A 93 3.15 10.75 -15.53
CA ILE A 93 2.89 10.68 -16.97
C ILE A 93 3.58 11.87 -17.63
N ILE A 94 4.43 11.59 -18.60
CA ILE A 94 5.18 12.59 -19.36
C ILE A 94 4.60 12.64 -20.77
N VAL A 95 4.22 13.84 -21.20
CA VAL A 95 3.64 14.12 -22.52
C VAL A 95 4.45 15.22 -23.19
N SER A 96 4.63 15.17 -24.52
CA SER A 96 5.29 16.27 -25.25
C SER A 96 4.45 17.54 -25.17
N SER A 97 5.07 18.70 -24.95
CA SER A 97 4.37 20.00 -24.92
C SER A 97 3.69 20.37 -26.25
N THR A 98 4.13 19.75 -27.35
CA THR A 98 3.52 19.86 -28.68
C THR A 98 2.23 19.04 -28.86
N THR A 99 1.86 18.23 -27.87
CA THR A 99 0.69 17.36 -27.95
C THR A 99 -0.59 18.17 -27.87
N CYS A 100 -1.55 17.88 -28.74
CA CYS A 100 -2.85 18.55 -28.75
C CYS A 100 -3.62 18.28 -27.45
N SER A 101 -4.37 19.27 -26.98
CA SER A 101 -5.27 19.14 -25.82
C SER A 101 -6.29 18.01 -26.00
N GLU A 102 -6.69 17.73 -27.24
CA GLU A 102 -7.58 16.61 -27.60
C GLU A 102 -6.97 15.26 -27.21
N THR A 103 -5.67 15.07 -27.39
CA THR A 103 -5.00 13.82 -27.03
C THR A 103 -4.92 13.63 -25.51
N ILE A 104 -4.75 14.73 -24.76
CA ILE A 104 -4.77 14.71 -23.30
C ILE A 104 -6.18 14.39 -22.79
N ALA A 105 -7.22 14.96 -23.41
CA ALA A 105 -8.61 14.62 -23.11
C ALA A 105 -8.93 13.16 -23.44
N ALA A 106 -8.46 12.65 -24.58
CA ALA A 106 -8.58 11.25 -24.96
C ALA A 106 -7.88 10.33 -23.94
N LEU A 107 -6.68 10.70 -23.47
CA LEU A 107 -5.97 9.96 -22.43
C LEU A 107 -6.79 9.86 -21.14
N LYS A 108 -7.37 10.97 -20.67
CA LYS A 108 -8.24 10.97 -19.49
C LYS A 108 -9.44 10.04 -19.66
N LEU A 109 -10.12 10.11 -20.80
CA LEU A 109 -11.26 9.23 -21.12
C LEU A 109 -10.85 7.75 -21.16
N LYS A 110 -9.70 7.43 -21.76
CA LYS A 110 -9.20 6.05 -21.81
C LYS A 110 -8.78 5.51 -20.45
N ILE A 111 -8.28 6.37 -19.57
CA ILE A 111 -8.06 6.03 -18.17
C ILE A 111 -9.40 5.70 -17.49
N ASP A 112 -10.44 6.54 -17.66
CA ASP A 112 -11.78 6.26 -17.12
C ASP A 112 -12.34 4.93 -17.60
N GLU A 113 -12.30 4.67 -18.91
CA GLU A 113 -12.76 3.41 -19.49
C GLU A 113 -11.98 2.21 -18.95
N SER A 114 -10.65 2.32 -18.87
CA SER A 114 -9.80 1.22 -18.41
C SER A 114 -10.05 0.87 -16.94
N LEU A 115 -10.21 1.87 -16.08
CA LEU A 115 -10.52 1.65 -14.66
C LEU A 115 -11.95 1.10 -14.49
N GLY A 116 -12.92 1.62 -15.25
CA GLY A 116 -14.31 1.14 -15.22
C GLY A 116 -14.47 -0.30 -15.74
N SER A 117 -13.59 -0.74 -16.65
CA SER A 117 -13.61 -2.12 -17.16
C SER A 117 -13.13 -3.17 -16.16
N GLN A 118 -12.44 -2.77 -15.09
CA GLN A 118 -11.86 -3.67 -14.08
C GLN A 118 -12.20 -3.21 -12.65
N PRO A 119 -13.48 -3.22 -12.25
CA PRO A 119 -13.91 -2.76 -10.93
C PRO A 119 -13.37 -3.64 -9.79
N GLU A 120 -13.00 -4.90 -10.04
CA GLU A 120 -12.36 -5.75 -9.03
C GLU A 120 -10.88 -5.39 -8.74
N SER A 121 -10.26 -4.59 -9.61
CA SER A 121 -8.84 -4.24 -9.52
C SER A 121 -8.62 -2.80 -9.07
N TRP A 122 -9.54 -1.89 -9.38
CA TRP A 122 -9.39 -0.46 -9.17
C TRP A 122 -10.61 0.17 -8.51
N HIS A 123 -10.37 1.11 -7.59
CA HIS A 123 -11.42 1.98 -7.10
C HIS A 123 -11.70 3.12 -8.09
N ALA A 124 -12.91 3.68 -8.01
CA ALA A 124 -13.30 4.84 -8.80
C ALA A 124 -12.52 6.12 -8.43
N GLN A 125 -11.91 6.16 -7.24
CA GLN A 125 -11.13 7.30 -6.79
C GLN A 125 -9.78 7.37 -7.52
N LYS A 126 -9.55 8.50 -8.18
CA LYS A 126 -8.33 8.80 -8.92
C LYS A 126 -8.07 10.30 -8.94
N SER A 127 -6.81 10.71 -9.03
CA SER A 127 -6.44 12.11 -9.28
C SER A 127 -5.50 12.19 -10.48
N PHE A 128 -5.81 13.08 -11.43
CA PHE A 128 -4.95 13.35 -12.58
C PHE A 128 -4.70 14.85 -12.63
N GLU A 129 -3.51 15.25 -12.19
CA GLU A 129 -3.17 16.65 -11.93
C GLU A 129 -1.90 17.03 -12.68
N LEU A 130 -1.85 18.26 -13.20
CA LEU A 130 -0.62 18.78 -13.80
C LEU A 130 0.38 19.07 -12.69
N LYS A 131 1.52 18.38 -12.70
CA LYS A 131 2.59 18.57 -11.73
C LYS A 131 3.51 19.71 -12.14
N GLY A 132 3.80 19.84 -13.44
CA GLY A 132 4.70 20.86 -13.96
C GLY A 132 4.79 20.89 -15.47
N ILE A 133 5.32 21.99 -15.97
CA ILE A 133 5.60 22.24 -17.38
C ILE A 133 7.10 22.50 -17.51
N ASP A 134 7.80 21.66 -18.26
CA ASP A 134 9.16 21.90 -18.71
C ASP A 134 9.12 22.40 -20.17
N ASP A 135 10.22 22.96 -20.69
CA ASP A 135 10.26 23.58 -22.03
C ASP A 135 9.73 22.69 -23.16
N VAL A 136 9.90 21.37 -23.05
CA VAL A 136 9.54 20.41 -24.10
C VAL A 136 8.54 19.36 -23.63
N THR A 137 8.26 19.28 -22.32
CA THR A 137 7.48 18.19 -21.73
C THR A 137 6.53 18.68 -20.65
N LEU A 138 5.32 18.11 -20.64
CA LEU A 138 4.32 18.28 -19.62
C LEU A 138 4.35 17.07 -18.70
N LYS A 139 4.44 17.31 -17.39
CA LYS A 139 4.43 16.25 -16.36
C LYS A 139 3.11 16.27 -15.63
N TYR A 140 2.42 15.14 -15.66
CA TYR A 140 1.20 14.90 -14.92
C TYR A 140 1.47 13.91 -13.80
N ASN A 141 0.90 14.20 -12.63
CA ASN A 141 0.80 13.25 -11.55
C ASN A 141 -0.51 12.49 -11.70
N PHE A 142 -0.43 11.16 -11.77
CA PHE A 142 -1.61 10.30 -11.82
C PHE A 142 -1.60 9.36 -10.61
N GLN A 143 -2.62 9.50 -9.78
CA GLN A 143 -2.82 8.70 -8.57
C GLN A 143 -4.06 7.84 -8.73
N ILE A 144 -3.92 6.57 -8.39
CA ILE A 144 -5.01 5.60 -8.43
C ILE A 144 -5.05 4.82 -7.14
N VAL A 145 -6.26 4.48 -6.72
CA VAL A 145 -6.49 3.63 -5.56
C VAL A 145 -6.88 2.24 -6.03
N HIS A 146 -6.18 1.22 -5.53
CA HIS A 146 -6.49 -0.18 -5.84
C HIS A 146 -7.68 -0.66 -5.03
N ALA A 147 -8.56 -1.45 -5.65
CA ALA A 147 -9.70 -2.08 -4.97
C ALA A 147 -9.28 -3.15 -3.94
N ARG A 148 -8.04 -3.67 -4.05
CA ARG A 148 -7.47 -4.66 -3.13
C ARG A 148 -6.48 -4.00 -2.18
N ASN A 149 -6.49 -4.49 -0.93
CA ASN A 149 -5.57 -4.08 0.12
C ASN A 149 -4.13 -4.53 -0.16
N PHE A 150 -3.21 -4.07 0.70
CA PHE A 150 -1.78 -4.38 0.66
C PHE A 150 -1.43 -5.88 0.67
N LYS A 151 -2.39 -6.76 1.01
CA LYS A 151 -2.29 -8.23 0.89
C LYS A 151 -1.71 -8.69 -0.46
N ASN A 152 -2.03 -7.98 -1.55
CA ASN A 152 -1.56 -8.32 -2.90
C ASN A 152 -0.52 -7.31 -3.44
N TYR A 153 0.37 -6.81 -2.57
CA TYR A 153 1.38 -5.82 -2.96
C TYR A 153 2.28 -6.32 -4.10
N HIS A 154 2.64 -7.60 -4.11
CA HIS A 154 3.46 -8.18 -5.19
C HIS A 154 2.76 -8.10 -6.56
N GLU A 155 1.44 -8.24 -6.60
CA GLU A 155 0.64 -8.15 -7.82
C GLU A 155 0.41 -6.70 -8.27
N LYS A 156 0.69 -5.71 -7.40
CA LYS A 156 0.54 -4.28 -7.70
C LYS A 156 1.31 -3.90 -8.97
N ASN A 157 2.58 -4.31 -9.05
CA ASN A 157 3.45 -3.97 -10.18
C ASN A 157 3.00 -4.62 -11.48
N TYR A 158 2.43 -5.82 -11.41
CA TYR A 158 1.85 -6.50 -12.57
C TYR A 158 0.64 -5.72 -13.09
N ARG A 159 -0.32 -5.37 -12.22
CA ARG A 159 -1.50 -4.57 -12.59
C ARG A 159 -1.12 -3.19 -13.14
N ARG A 160 -0.13 -2.53 -12.52
CA ARG A 160 0.41 -1.26 -13.01
C ARG A 160 0.95 -1.42 -14.44
N SER A 161 1.76 -2.46 -14.67
CA SER A 161 2.35 -2.72 -15.99
C SER A 161 1.28 -3.02 -17.04
N GLU A 162 0.26 -3.78 -16.68
CA GLU A 162 -0.89 -4.08 -17.54
C GLU A 162 -1.66 -2.81 -17.91
N LEU A 163 -1.99 -1.97 -16.92
CA LEU A 163 -2.67 -0.69 -17.13
C LEU A 163 -1.87 0.23 -18.06
N VAL A 164 -0.58 0.42 -17.79
CA VAL A 164 0.30 1.26 -18.62
C VAL A 164 0.41 0.72 -20.04
N SER A 165 0.52 -0.61 -20.19
CA SER A 165 0.57 -1.27 -21.50
C SER A 165 -0.72 -1.04 -22.30
N ASN A 166 -1.88 -1.20 -21.66
CA ASN A 166 -3.18 -0.99 -22.29
C ASN A 166 -3.38 0.48 -22.70
N LEU A 167 -3.02 1.42 -21.82
CA LEU A 167 -3.10 2.84 -22.14
C LEU A 167 -2.16 3.21 -23.30
N ARG A 168 -0.93 2.67 -23.33
CA ARG A 168 0.05 2.95 -24.39
C ARG A 168 -0.39 2.43 -25.76
N LYS A 169 -1.12 1.30 -25.80
CA LYS A 169 -1.72 0.79 -27.05
C LYS A 169 -2.79 1.72 -27.60
N GLN A 170 -3.54 2.38 -26.72
CA GLN A 170 -4.64 3.27 -27.11
C GLN A 170 -4.15 4.70 -27.41
N VAL A 171 -3.15 5.19 -26.66
CA VAL A 171 -2.57 6.52 -26.84
C VAL A 171 -1.04 6.39 -26.90
N PRO A 172 -0.41 6.37 -28.09
CA PRO A 172 1.02 6.12 -28.24
C PRO A 172 1.93 7.27 -27.77
N SER A 173 1.38 8.47 -27.59
CA SER A 173 2.12 9.73 -27.47
C SER A 173 2.58 10.10 -26.06
N PHE A 174 2.36 9.23 -25.06
CA PHE A 174 2.77 9.49 -23.67
C PHE A 174 3.77 8.44 -23.18
N ALA A 175 4.57 8.84 -22.18
CA ALA A 175 5.47 7.97 -21.43
C ALA A 175 5.11 7.97 -19.94
N VAL A 176 5.52 6.94 -19.22
CA VAL A 176 5.31 6.81 -17.77
C VAL A 176 6.65 6.58 -17.10
N SER A 177 6.94 7.35 -16.04
CA SER A 177 8.13 7.18 -15.18
C SER A 177 7.85 6.35 -13.93
#